data_AF-R6W0W7-F1
#
_entry.id   AF-R6W0W7-F1
#
_cell.length_a   1.000
_cell.length_b   1.000
_cell.length_c   1.000
_cell.angle_alpha   90.00
_cell.angle_beta   90.00
_cell.angle_gamma   90.00
#
_symmetry.space_group_name_H-M   'P 1'
#
loop_
_entity.id
_entity.type
_entity.pdbx_description
1 polymer ?
#
loop_
_entity_poly.entity_id
_entity_poly.type
_entity_poly.pdbx_seq_one_letter_code
_entity_poly.pdbx_strand_id
1 'polypeptide(L)'
;MVAFVMGASMLFSCQQADEPMIDKGQESALKTRAYGDKTPTVTIYVETNDVNPLNAGDYKLPDGTPYADIVELFASNIHKRTVNGVVEPTLYLNDKMTNLLENDGYLTYVKPLQDMGIKVLLTVLGDWQGIGVANMNDTQTTQFAKILAYAVEKYGLDGIGFDDEYANYPSTNSTSFSQIIIKLRELMPADKLITVFQWGYYNTINAQAGALIDHAYANFGYSTNIGISGVTKDHFAPLSINLGSIGSVTVYGDYAYELAEAGYGSIMHFNLRTRNDSDPLNLFKAIADGAWGETNVTCTNGNRPQDWTFVSSGYEINMDEVE
;
A
#
# COMPACT_ATOMS: atom_id res chain seq x y z
N MET A 1 60.14 1.02 75.13
CA MET A 1 60.71 2.39 75.24
C MET A 1 60.14 3.24 74.13
N VAL A 2 60.01 4.52 74.42
CA VAL A 2 59.38 5.61 73.66
C VAL A 2 60.18 5.98 72.38
N ALA A 3 59.49 6.66 71.44
CA ALA A 3 60.02 7.64 70.45
C ALA A 3 60.76 7.08 69.21
N PHE A 4 60.76 7.71 68.03
CA PHE A 4 60.10 8.92 67.49
C PHE A 4 60.19 8.88 65.94
N VAL A 5 59.40 9.77 65.35
CA VAL A 5 59.11 10.11 63.95
C VAL A 5 60.32 10.52 63.08
N MET A 6 60.24 10.25 61.77
CA MET A 6 60.46 11.12 60.58
C MET A 6 60.47 10.20 59.35
N GLY A 7 59.80 10.40 58.21
CA GLY A 7 59.17 11.54 57.56
C GLY A 7 59.37 11.35 56.05
N ALA A 8 58.40 11.78 55.24
CA ALA A 8 58.42 12.03 53.78
C ALA A 8 57.46 11.17 52.93
N SER A 9 56.42 11.86 52.49
CA SER A 9 55.42 11.56 51.45
C SER A 9 56.01 11.40 50.05
N MET A 10 55.40 10.56 49.22
CA MET A 10 54.67 10.98 48.01
C MET A 10 53.94 9.77 47.38
N LEU A 11 52.73 10.04 46.89
CA LEU A 11 51.67 9.09 46.56
C LEU A 11 51.91 8.41 45.20
N PHE A 12 51.90 7.08 45.19
CA PHE A 12 51.82 6.27 43.98
C PHE A 12 50.35 6.04 43.62
N SER A 13 49.96 6.52 42.44
CA SER A 13 48.68 6.24 41.79
C SER A 13 48.71 4.84 41.20
N CYS A 14 48.04 3.88 41.85
CA CYS A 14 47.73 2.58 41.27
C CYS A 14 46.29 2.58 40.77
N GLN A 15 46.13 2.43 39.45
CA GLN A 15 44.87 2.11 38.78
C GLN A 15 44.35 0.76 39.31
N GLN A 16 43.09 0.72 39.71
CA GLN A 16 42.37 -0.51 40.00
C GLN A 16 41.39 -0.78 38.85
N ALA A 17 41.41 -2.01 38.36
CA ALA A 17 40.54 -2.49 37.29
C ALA A 17 39.10 -2.66 37.82
N ASP A 18 38.14 -2.09 37.10
CA ASP A 18 36.71 -2.33 37.31
C ASP A 18 36.20 -3.30 36.23
N GLU A 19 35.55 -4.37 36.68
CA GLU A 19 34.85 -5.34 35.83
C GLU A 19 33.68 -4.67 35.08
N PRO A 20 33.38 -5.06 33.83
CA PRO A 20 32.27 -4.48 33.10
C PRO A 20 30.95 -4.99 33.70
N MET A 21 30.23 -4.11 34.38
CA MET A 21 28.83 -4.33 34.73
C MET A 21 28.00 -4.34 33.44
N ILE A 22 27.29 -5.44 33.19
CA ILE A 22 26.26 -5.52 32.16
C ILE A 22 25.08 -4.65 32.60
N ASP A 23 24.88 -3.53 31.91
CA ASP A 23 23.69 -2.70 32.08
C ASP A 23 22.48 -3.41 31.46
N LYS A 24 21.62 -3.93 32.33
CA LYS A 24 20.26 -4.36 31.98
C LYS A 24 19.37 -3.11 31.95
N GLY A 25 19.46 -2.38 30.86
CA GLY A 25 18.58 -1.26 30.54
C GLY A 25 18.25 -1.31 29.06
N GLN A 26 17.28 -2.16 28.69
CA GLN A 26 16.61 -2.02 27.39
C GLN A 26 15.71 -0.79 27.52
N GLU A 27 16.33 0.40 27.47
CA GLU A 27 15.60 1.63 27.19
C GLU A 27 14.95 1.43 25.83
N SER A 28 13.62 1.36 25.85
CA SER A 28 12.79 1.67 24.70
C SER A 28 13.36 2.93 24.07
N ALA A 29 14.02 2.77 22.92
CA ALA A 29 14.41 3.89 22.09
C ALA A 29 13.10 4.54 21.64
N LEU A 30 12.63 5.54 22.40
CA LEU A 30 11.59 6.45 21.99
C LEU A 30 12.05 7.07 20.67
N LYS A 31 11.58 6.51 19.55
CA LYS A 31 11.79 7.07 18.23
C LYS A 31 10.97 8.34 18.18
N THR A 32 11.62 9.47 18.43
CA THR A 32 11.03 10.78 18.12
C THR A 32 10.86 10.85 16.61
N ARG A 33 9.61 10.78 16.14
CA ARG A 33 9.30 10.96 14.72
C ARG A 33 9.58 12.41 14.34
N ALA A 34 10.24 12.61 13.21
CA ALA A 34 10.40 13.95 12.68
C ALA A 34 9.01 14.53 12.38
N TYR A 35 8.80 15.79 12.72
CA TYR A 35 7.59 16.51 12.33
C TYR A 35 7.43 16.43 10.80
N GLY A 36 6.32 15.85 10.33
CA GLY A 36 6.03 15.63 8.91
C GLY A 36 6.31 14.21 8.37
N ASP A 37 6.87 13.29 9.17
CA ASP A 37 6.97 11.87 8.78
C ASP A 37 5.68 11.12 9.16
N LYS A 38 4.81 10.92 8.16
CA LYS A 38 3.53 10.22 8.31
C LYS A 38 3.71 8.72 8.07
N THR A 39 4.32 8.06 9.06
CA THR A 39 4.42 6.59 9.12
C THR A 39 3.60 6.08 10.30
N PRO A 40 2.76 5.03 10.17
CA PRO A 40 2.46 4.28 8.95
C PRO A 40 1.72 5.12 7.90
N THR A 41 1.93 4.82 6.62
CA THR A 41 1.14 5.35 5.50
C THR A 41 -0.26 4.79 5.53
N VAL A 42 -1.24 5.55 5.05
CA VAL A 42 -2.61 5.09 4.88
C VAL A 42 -2.95 4.91 3.40
N THR A 43 -3.29 3.68 3.04
CA THR A 43 -3.85 3.33 1.73
C THR A 43 -5.37 3.21 1.82
N ILE A 44 -6.10 3.76 0.85
CA ILE A 44 -7.55 3.61 0.73
C ILE A 44 -7.91 3.02 -0.64
N TYR A 45 -8.50 1.83 -0.65
CA TYR A 45 -9.13 1.28 -1.84
C TYR A 45 -10.51 1.89 -2.03
N VAL A 46 -10.77 2.37 -3.24
CA VAL A 46 -12.08 2.89 -3.65
C VAL A 46 -12.68 1.93 -4.66
N GLU A 47 -13.82 1.33 -4.33
CA GLU A 47 -14.64 0.60 -5.31
C GLU A 47 -15.24 1.59 -6.31
N THR A 48 -14.50 1.85 -7.39
CA THR A 48 -14.84 2.86 -8.40
C THR A 48 -16.14 2.56 -9.15
N ASN A 49 -16.64 1.33 -9.02
CA ASN A 49 -17.96 0.96 -9.49
C ASN A 49 -19.10 1.68 -8.77
N ASP A 50 -18.88 2.11 -7.53
CA ASP A 50 -19.95 2.68 -6.71
C ASP A 50 -19.60 4.09 -6.21
N VAL A 51 -18.31 4.43 -6.13
CA VAL A 51 -17.85 5.62 -5.41
C VAL A 51 -16.85 6.43 -6.23
N ASN A 52 -17.01 7.76 -6.20
CA ASN A 52 -16.06 8.70 -6.78
C ASN A 52 -14.78 8.75 -5.92
N PRO A 53 -13.58 8.48 -6.48
CA PRO A 53 -12.32 8.45 -5.72
C PRO A 53 -11.94 9.79 -5.10
N LEU A 54 -12.45 10.92 -5.63
CA LEU A 54 -12.23 12.24 -5.05
C LEU A 54 -12.71 12.35 -3.60
N ASN A 55 -13.66 11.51 -3.17
CA ASN A 55 -14.10 11.45 -1.77
C ASN A 55 -12.97 11.11 -0.79
N ALA A 56 -11.96 10.33 -1.21
CA ALA A 56 -10.81 10.03 -0.37
C ALA A 56 -9.96 11.28 -0.06
N GLY A 57 -9.91 12.24 -0.99
CA GLY A 57 -9.16 13.49 -0.85
C GLY A 57 -9.82 14.53 0.06
N ASP A 58 -11.11 14.36 0.38
CA ASP A 58 -11.87 15.33 1.18
C ASP A 58 -11.52 15.27 2.69
N TYR A 59 -10.79 14.23 3.14
CA TYR A 59 -10.36 14.04 4.53
C TYR A 59 -8.98 14.63 4.77
N LYS A 60 -8.87 15.56 5.74
CA LYS A 60 -7.64 16.31 6.02
C LYS A 60 -7.22 16.20 7.49
N LEU A 61 -5.91 16.09 7.70
CA LEU A 61 -5.26 16.26 9.00
C LEU A 61 -5.30 17.74 9.44
N PRO A 62 -5.01 18.04 10.73
CA PRO A 62 -5.08 19.41 11.26
C PRO A 62 -4.16 20.42 10.55
N ASP A 63 -3.04 19.95 9.99
CA ASP A 63 -2.09 20.76 9.21
C ASP A 63 -2.55 21.02 7.76
N GLY A 64 -3.71 20.48 7.36
CA GLY A 64 -4.29 20.61 6.03
C GLY A 64 -3.83 19.56 5.01
N THR A 65 -2.89 18.69 5.38
CA THR A 65 -2.46 17.58 4.51
C THR A 65 -3.55 16.49 4.40
N PRO A 66 -3.56 15.67 3.34
CA PRO A 66 -4.51 14.58 3.21
C PRO A 66 -4.38 13.49 4.29
N TYR A 67 -5.50 12.94 4.73
CA TYR A 67 -5.52 11.73 5.56
C TYR A 67 -5.03 10.49 4.80
N ALA A 68 -5.40 10.34 3.53
CA ALA A 68 -4.88 9.26 2.68
C ALA A 68 -3.51 9.63 2.10
N ASP A 69 -2.57 8.69 2.11
CA ASP A 69 -1.30 8.83 1.38
C ASP A 69 -1.41 8.19 -0.01
N ILE A 70 -2.15 7.07 -0.09
CA ILE A 70 -2.36 6.30 -1.31
C ILE A 70 -3.86 6.06 -1.50
N VAL A 71 -4.34 6.23 -2.72
CA VAL A 71 -5.66 5.79 -3.18
C VAL A 71 -5.48 4.74 -4.26
N GLU A 72 -6.11 3.58 -4.06
CA GLU A 72 -6.14 2.51 -5.05
C GLU A 72 -7.51 2.46 -5.74
N LEU A 73 -7.51 2.59 -7.07
CA LEU A 73 -8.69 2.47 -7.90
C LEU A 73 -9.04 0.98 -8.07
N PHE A 74 -10.04 0.53 -7.33
CA PHE A 74 -10.46 -0.87 -7.32
C PHE A 74 -11.67 -1.09 -8.24
N ALA A 75 -11.58 -1.93 -9.27
CA ALA A 75 -10.35 -2.47 -9.86
C ALA A 75 -10.45 -2.56 -11.38
N SER A 76 -9.29 -2.52 -12.04
CA SER A 76 -9.11 -3.05 -13.39
C SER A 76 -8.94 -4.57 -13.34
N ASN A 77 -9.01 -5.22 -14.50
CA ASN A 77 -8.96 -6.68 -14.59
C ASN A 77 -7.88 -7.17 -15.55
N ILE A 78 -7.23 -8.29 -15.21
CA ILE A 78 -6.45 -9.06 -16.17
C ILE A 78 -7.38 -9.97 -16.98
N HIS A 79 -7.42 -9.73 -18.28
CA HIS A 79 -8.16 -10.51 -19.28
C HIS A 79 -7.19 -11.27 -20.18
N LYS A 80 -7.73 -12.04 -21.11
CA LYS A 80 -6.95 -12.62 -22.20
C LYS A 80 -7.65 -12.48 -23.55
N ARG A 81 -6.84 -12.34 -24.59
CA ARG A 81 -7.26 -12.48 -25.99
C ARG A 81 -6.48 -13.61 -26.67
N THR A 82 -6.96 -14.06 -27.82
CA THR A 82 -6.24 -15.02 -28.67
C THR A 82 -5.99 -14.41 -30.04
N VAL A 83 -4.71 -14.24 -30.39
CA VAL A 83 -4.27 -13.69 -31.68
C VAL A 83 -3.44 -14.76 -32.37
N ASN A 84 -3.83 -15.18 -33.57
CA ASN A 84 -3.14 -16.21 -34.35
C ASN A 84 -2.87 -17.52 -33.57
N GLY A 85 -3.78 -17.90 -32.68
CA GLY A 85 -3.67 -19.10 -31.84
C GLY A 85 -2.80 -18.94 -30.59
N VAL A 86 -2.27 -17.75 -30.32
CA VAL A 86 -1.47 -17.42 -29.12
C VAL A 86 -2.35 -16.66 -28.13
N VAL A 87 -2.33 -17.09 -26.87
CA VAL A 87 -3.04 -16.42 -25.77
C VAL A 87 -2.17 -15.30 -25.21
N GLU A 88 -2.69 -14.08 -25.23
CA GLU A 88 -2.02 -12.86 -24.75
C GLU A 88 -2.83 -12.26 -23.58
N PRO A 89 -2.17 -11.77 -22.52
CA PRO A 89 -2.84 -11.04 -21.46
C PRO A 89 -3.22 -9.64 -21.94
N THR A 90 -4.30 -9.12 -21.38
CA THR A 90 -4.80 -7.76 -21.64
C THR A 90 -5.25 -7.13 -20.32
N LEU A 91 -5.31 -5.80 -20.28
CA LEU A 91 -5.82 -5.05 -19.14
C LEU A 91 -7.19 -4.46 -19.49
N TYR A 92 -8.21 -4.91 -18.78
CA TYR A 92 -9.59 -4.49 -18.98
C TYR A 92 -9.98 -3.44 -17.93
N LEU A 93 -10.44 -2.29 -18.40
CA LEU A 93 -11.16 -1.30 -17.60
C LEU A 93 -12.65 -1.58 -17.77
N ASN A 94 -13.33 -1.89 -16.67
CA ASN A 94 -14.76 -2.20 -16.72
C ASN A 94 -15.61 -0.99 -17.18
N ASP A 95 -16.91 -1.23 -17.32
CA ASP A 95 -17.86 -0.24 -17.85
C ASP A 95 -17.93 1.04 -17.03
N LYS A 96 -17.76 0.92 -15.72
CA LYS A 96 -17.76 2.04 -14.79
C LYS A 96 -16.39 2.68 -14.64
N MET A 97 -15.29 1.96 -14.81
CA MET A 97 -13.94 2.51 -14.69
C MET A 97 -13.47 3.21 -15.97
N THR A 98 -13.97 2.82 -17.14
CA THR A 98 -13.45 3.30 -18.43
C THR A 98 -13.32 4.82 -18.48
N ASN A 99 -14.41 5.58 -18.30
CA ASN A 99 -14.37 7.04 -18.34
C ASN A 99 -13.86 7.72 -17.06
N LEU A 100 -13.52 6.94 -16.02
CA LEU A 100 -12.73 7.45 -14.91
C LEU A 100 -11.29 7.71 -15.36
N LEU A 101 -10.77 6.91 -16.29
CA LEU A 101 -9.39 6.99 -16.81
C LEU A 101 -9.31 7.50 -18.26
N GLU A 102 -10.12 6.96 -19.16
CA GLU A 102 -10.21 7.39 -20.57
C GLU A 102 -10.93 8.73 -20.75
N ASN A 103 -10.85 9.28 -21.97
CA ASN A 103 -11.54 10.51 -22.37
C ASN A 103 -11.26 11.68 -21.42
N ASP A 104 -9.98 11.84 -21.02
CA ASP A 104 -9.50 12.83 -20.06
C ASP A 104 -10.12 12.71 -18.65
N GLY A 105 -10.78 11.59 -18.34
CA GLY A 105 -11.33 11.31 -17.01
C GLY A 105 -10.25 11.37 -15.92
N TYR A 106 -9.04 10.85 -16.21
CA TYR A 106 -7.92 10.89 -15.26
C TYR A 106 -7.55 12.33 -14.84
N LEU A 107 -7.70 13.33 -15.73
CA LEU A 107 -7.47 14.74 -15.36
C LEU A 107 -8.50 15.27 -14.36
N THR A 108 -9.67 14.64 -14.29
CA THR A 108 -10.78 15.04 -13.39
C THR A 108 -10.78 14.23 -12.10
N TYR A 109 -10.48 12.94 -12.15
CA TYR A 109 -10.68 12.02 -11.01
C TYR A 109 -9.38 11.54 -10.35
N VAL A 110 -8.26 11.59 -11.08
CA VAL A 110 -6.93 11.18 -10.58
C VAL A 110 -6.08 12.39 -10.24
N LYS A 111 -5.88 13.29 -11.21
CA LYS A 111 -4.99 14.44 -11.06
C LYS A 111 -5.31 15.31 -9.84
N PRO A 112 -6.57 15.61 -9.48
CA PRO A 112 -6.83 16.42 -8.29
C PRO A 112 -6.40 15.75 -6.97
N LEU A 113 -6.39 14.42 -6.89
CA LEU A 113 -5.83 13.71 -5.72
C LEU A 113 -4.31 13.87 -5.67
N GLN A 114 -3.65 13.72 -6.82
CA GLN A 114 -2.20 13.90 -6.95
C GLN A 114 -1.76 15.33 -6.64
N ASP A 115 -2.53 16.33 -7.07
CA ASP A 115 -2.27 17.75 -6.77
C ASP A 115 -2.40 18.03 -5.25
N MET A 116 -3.12 17.18 -4.50
CA MET A 116 -3.16 17.22 -3.03
C MET A 116 -1.99 16.48 -2.36
N GLY A 117 -1.14 15.80 -3.13
CA GLY A 117 -0.04 14.96 -2.64
C GLY A 117 -0.40 13.49 -2.44
N ILE A 118 -1.59 13.04 -2.84
CA ILE A 118 -2.02 11.64 -2.71
C ILE A 118 -1.53 10.85 -3.92
N LYS A 119 -0.90 9.70 -3.68
CA LYS A 119 -0.51 8.76 -4.74
C LYS A 119 -1.74 7.99 -5.22
N VAL A 120 -1.94 7.87 -6.53
CA VAL A 120 -3.09 7.15 -7.10
C VAL A 120 -2.61 5.95 -7.91
N LEU A 121 -3.01 4.75 -7.49
CA LEU A 121 -2.65 3.48 -8.12
C LEU A 121 -3.87 2.85 -8.79
N LEU A 122 -3.61 2.01 -9.79
CA LEU A 122 -4.63 1.14 -10.38
C LEU A 122 -4.45 -0.29 -9.86
N THR A 123 -5.46 -0.84 -9.20
CA THR A 123 -5.43 -2.24 -8.78
C THR A 123 -5.82 -3.16 -9.93
N VAL A 124 -5.11 -4.28 -10.06
CA VAL A 124 -5.36 -5.35 -11.03
C VAL A 124 -5.91 -6.58 -10.31
N LEU A 125 -7.08 -7.05 -10.76
CA LEU A 125 -7.82 -8.19 -10.23
C LEU A 125 -8.05 -9.24 -11.32
N GLY A 126 -8.21 -10.52 -10.99
CA GLY A 126 -8.70 -11.52 -11.96
C GLY A 126 -10.17 -11.28 -12.34
N ASP A 127 -10.63 -11.91 -13.42
CA ASP A 127 -12.03 -11.80 -13.89
C ASP A 127 -12.56 -13.07 -14.56
N TRP A 128 -12.33 -14.20 -13.92
CA TRP A 128 -12.87 -15.54 -14.23
C TRP A 128 -12.48 -16.13 -15.59
N GLN A 129 -11.53 -15.51 -16.30
CA GLN A 129 -11.12 -15.93 -17.65
C GLN A 129 -10.02 -17.00 -17.68
N GLY A 130 -9.57 -17.52 -16.54
CA GLY A 130 -8.50 -18.52 -16.46
C GLY A 130 -7.10 -17.99 -16.74
N ILE A 131 -6.91 -16.67 -16.58
CA ILE A 131 -5.61 -16.01 -16.60
C ILE A 131 -5.53 -15.09 -15.38
N GLY A 132 -4.34 -14.98 -14.80
CA GLY A 132 -4.09 -14.12 -13.65
C GLY A 132 -2.59 -14.01 -13.36
N VAL A 133 -2.26 -13.23 -12.33
CA VAL A 133 -0.85 -12.96 -11.95
C VAL A 133 -0.07 -14.21 -11.56
N ALA A 134 -0.75 -15.32 -11.22
CA ALA A 134 -0.14 -16.56 -10.78
C ALA A 134 -0.06 -17.68 -11.83
N ASN A 135 -0.40 -17.45 -13.11
CA ASN A 135 -0.33 -18.49 -14.15
C ASN A 135 0.24 -18.10 -15.52
N MET A 136 0.72 -16.87 -15.68
CA MET A 136 1.35 -16.43 -16.93
C MET A 136 2.70 -17.12 -17.16
N ASN A 137 3.02 -17.36 -18.43
CA ASN A 137 4.38 -17.74 -18.83
C ASN A 137 5.31 -16.50 -18.97
N ASP A 138 6.57 -16.72 -19.33
CA ASP A 138 7.55 -15.65 -19.44
C ASP A 138 7.17 -14.57 -20.48
N THR A 139 6.70 -14.98 -21.66
CA THR A 139 6.23 -14.05 -22.70
C THR A 139 5.04 -13.22 -22.21
N GLN A 140 4.06 -13.88 -21.58
CA GLN A 140 2.84 -13.23 -21.09
C GLN A 140 3.16 -12.23 -19.96
N THR A 141 4.02 -12.59 -19.01
CA THR A 141 4.45 -11.64 -17.97
C THR A 141 5.18 -10.42 -18.55
N THR A 142 5.96 -10.59 -19.62
CA THR A 142 6.58 -9.46 -20.34
C THR A 142 5.54 -8.57 -21.03
N GLN A 143 4.57 -9.17 -21.73
CA GLN A 143 3.50 -8.42 -22.40
C GLN A 143 2.65 -7.65 -21.39
N PHE A 144 2.23 -8.30 -20.31
CA PHE A 144 1.41 -7.67 -19.30
C PHE A 144 2.16 -6.58 -18.54
N ALA A 145 3.44 -6.77 -18.20
CA ALA A 145 4.26 -5.72 -17.59
C ALA A 145 4.31 -4.44 -18.45
N LYS A 146 4.44 -4.59 -19.77
CA LYS A 146 4.41 -3.46 -20.71
C LYS A 146 3.05 -2.79 -20.76
N ILE A 147 1.96 -3.56 -20.80
CA ILE A 147 0.58 -3.03 -20.76
C ILE A 147 0.35 -2.22 -19.48
N LEU A 148 0.78 -2.73 -18.33
CA LEU A 148 0.64 -2.03 -17.04
C LEU A 148 1.50 -0.76 -16.98
N ALA A 149 2.76 -0.82 -17.42
CA ALA A 149 3.63 0.36 -17.48
C ALA A 149 3.06 1.43 -18.43
N TYR A 150 2.51 1.02 -19.57
CA TYR A 150 1.82 1.91 -20.51
C TYR A 150 0.58 2.54 -19.88
N ALA A 151 -0.25 1.79 -19.15
CA ALA A 151 -1.39 2.37 -18.42
C ALA A 151 -0.95 3.41 -17.37
N VAL A 152 0.15 3.13 -16.64
CA VAL A 152 0.76 4.08 -15.69
C VAL A 152 1.19 5.36 -16.39
N GLU A 153 1.83 5.27 -17.55
CA GLU A 153 2.25 6.44 -18.34
C GLU A 153 1.04 7.20 -18.92
N LYS A 154 0.13 6.48 -19.61
CA LYS A 154 -1.02 7.04 -20.31
C LYS A 154 -1.92 7.86 -19.40
N TYR A 155 -2.19 7.38 -18.20
CA TYR A 155 -3.08 8.04 -17.23
C TYR A 155 -2.33 8.81 -16.15
N GLY A 156 -1.00 8.86 -16.20
CA GLY A 156 -0.17 9.53 -15.19
C GLY A 156 -0.32 8.96 -13.78
N LEU A 157 -0.59 7.66 -13.64
CA LEU A 157 -0.78 7.00 -12.34
C LEU A 157 0.54 6.95 -11.55
N ASP A 158 0.44 6.79 -10.24
CA ASP A 158 1.59 6.62 -9.35
C ASP A 158 2.00 5.15 -9.17
N GLY A 159 1.31 4.18 -9.77
CA GLY A 159 1.71 2.78 -9.71
C GLY A 159 0.59 1.77 -9.95
N ILE A 160 0.87 0.51 -9.61
CA ILE A 160 -0.04 -0.64 -9.75
C ILE A 160 -0.15 -1.40 -8.44
N GLY A 161 -1.37 -1.78 -8.09
CA GLY A 161 -1.63 -2.77 -7.05
C GLY A 161 -2.03 -4.12 -7.64
N PHE A 162 -1.63 -5.21 -6.99
CA PHE A 162 -2.04 -6.57 -7.37
C PHE A 162 -2.92 -7.21 -6.30
N ASP A 163 -4.04 -7.77 -6.75
CA ASP A 163 -4.94 -8.57 -5.94
C ASP A 163 -5.25 -9.89 -6.68
N ASP A 164 -4.74 -11.00 -6.14
CA ASP A 164 -4.86 -12.31 -6.77
C ASP A 164 -6.16 -13.02 -6.36
N GLU A 165 -7.27 -12.48 -6.85
CA GLU A 165 -8.60 -13.09 -6.75
C GLU A 165 -9.22 -13.32 -8.11
N TYR A 166 -10.20 -14.23 -8.13
CA TYR A 166 -11.15 -14.40 -9.24
C TYR A 166 -10.58 -14.81 -10.59
N ALA A 167 -9.29 -15.12 -10.72
CA ALA A 167 -8.71 -15.51 -12.01
C ALA A 167 -9.28 -16.81 -12.62
N ASN A 168 -9.89 -17.71 -11.83
CA ASN A 168 -10.39 -19.03 -12.26
C ASN A 168 -9.29 -19.93 -12.88
N TYR A 169 -8.15 -20.03 -12.20
CA TYR A 169 -6.96 -20.69 -12.71
C TYR A 169 -7.21 -22.15 -13.15
N PRO A 170 -6.96 -22.51 -14.43
CA PRO A 170 -6.93 -23.91 -14.85
C PRO A 170 -5.63 -24.62 -14.41
N SER A 171 -4.58 -23.83 -14.19
CA SER A 171 -3.26 -24.23 -13.69
C SER A 171 -2.54 -23.01 -13.16
N THR A 172 -1.50 -23.22 -12.35
CA THR A 172 -0.65 -22.15 -11.82
C THR A 172 0.80 -22.31 -12.27
N ASN A 173 1.54 -21.21 -12.25
CA ASN A 173 2.97 -21.13 -12.48
C ASN A 173 3.61 -20.37 -11.31
N SER A 174 4.38 -21.06 -10.47
CA SER A 174 4.97 -20.49 -9.25
C SER A 174 5.97 -19.35 -9.50
N THR A 175 6.45 -19.16 -10.73
CA THR A 175 7.33 -18.03 -11.05
C THR A 175 6.58 -16.81 -11.56
N SER A 176 5.30 -16.97 -11.97
CA SER A 176 4.52 -15.94 -12.67
C SER A 176 4.42 -14.64 -11.87
N PHE A 177 4.01 -14.72 -10.60
CA PHE A 177 3.77 -13.53 -9.78
C PHE A 177 5.09 -12.78 -9.49
N SER A 178 6.18 -13.52 -9.25
CA SER A 178 7.51 -12.90 -9.12
C SER A 178 7.94 -12.19 -10.41
N GLN A 179 7.72 -12.81 -11.57
CA GLN A 179 8.14 -12.28 -12.86
C GLN A 179 7.40 -11.02 -13.26
N ILE A 180 6.07 -10.95 -13.04
CA ILE A 180 5.32 -9.73 -13.36
C ILE A 180 5.78 -8.54 -12.49
N ILE A 181 6.06 -8.75 -11.21
CA ILE A 181 6.57 -7.72 -10.30
C ILE A 181 7.95 -7.21 -10.75
N ILE A 182 8.89 -8.12 -11.02
CA ILE A 182 10.25 -7.77 -11.43
C ILE A 182 10.22 -7.00 -12.75
N LYS A 183 9.52 -7.51 -13.76
CA LYS A 183 9.46 -6.89 -15.09
C LYS A 183 8.74 -5.55 -15.06
N LEU A 184 7.67 -5.41 -14.27
CA LEU A 184 6.98 -4.13 -14.13
C LEU A 184 7.89 -3.09 -13.47
N ARG A 185 8.61 -3.47 -12.41
CA ARG A 185 9.57 -2.58 -11.74
C ARG A 185 10.67 -2.07 -12.69
N GLU A 186 11.15 -2.92 -13.59
CA GLU A 186 12.17 -2.54 -14.58
C GLU A 186 11.65 -1.54 -15.62
N LEU A 187 10.35 -1.53 -15.90
CA LEU A 187 9.73 -0.68 -16.92
C LEU A 187 9.21 0.65 -16.36
N MET A 188 8.86 0.70 -15.07
CA MET A 188 8.33 1.92 -14.45
C MET A 188 9.45 2.84 -13.92
N PRO A 189 9.23 4.16 -13.88
CA PRO A 189 10.06 5.07 -13.12
C PRO A 189 10.19 4.66 -11.64
N ALA A 190 11.33 4.99 -11.03
CA ALA A 190 11.67 4.55 -9.68
C ALA A 190 10.73 5.07 -8.58
N ASP A 191 10.01 6.17 -8.83
CA ASP A 191 9.04 6.77 -7.92
C ASP A 191 7.63 6.15 -8.01
N LYS A 192 7.41 5.19 -8.93
CA LYS A 192 6.13 4.48 -9.05
C LYS A 192 6.05 3.34 -8.03
N LEU A 193 4.85 3.09 -7.54
CA LEU A 193 4.59 2.13 -6.49
C LEU A 193 4.11 0.78 -7.06
N ILE A 194 4.54 -0.30 -6.40
CA ILE A 194 3.98 -1.64 -6.57
C ILE A 194 3.43 -2.09 -5.23
N THR A 195 2.14 -2.41 -5.19
CA THR A 195 1.49 -2.89 -3.97
C THR A 195 0.90 -4.29 -4.17
N VAL A 196 0.76 -5.05 -3.09
CA VAL A 196 0.20 -6.40 -3.14
C VAL A 196 -0.75 -6.63 -1.97
N PHE A 197 -2.00 -6.99 -2.27
CA PHE A 197 -2.89 -7.56 -1.27
C PHE A 197 -2.46 -9.01 -1.01
N GLN A 198 -2.17 -9.35 0.24
CA GLN A 198 -1.67 -10.66 0.65
C GLN A 198 -2.79 -11.71 0.62
N TRP A 199 -3.21 -12.07 -0.59
CA TRP A 199 -4.24 -13.04 -0.88
C TRP A 199 -3.92 -13.84 -2.16
N GLY A 200 -4.61 -14.96 -2.36
CA GLY A 200 -4.33 -15.88 -3.47
C GLY A 200 -2.94 -16.53 -3.37
N TYR A 201 -2.19 -16.50 -4.47
CA TYR A 201 -0.86 -17.10 -4.62
C TYR A 201 0.29 -16.13 -4.26
N TYR A 202 0.06 -15.14 -3.41
CA TYR A 202 1.10 -14.22 -2.91
C TYR A 202 2.35 -14.94 -2.37
N ASN A 203 2.17 -16.15 -1.82
CA ASN A 203 3.25 -16.96 -1.25
C ASN A 203 4.22 -17.52 -2.30
N THR A 204 3.92 -17.37 -3.59
CA THR A 204 4.80 -17.71 -4.72
C THR A 204 5.74 -16.57 -5.10
N ILE A 205 5.55 -15.38 -4.52
CA ILE A 205 6.47 -14.25 -4.67
C ILE A 205 7.76 -14.57 -3.91
N ASN A 206 8.87 -14.62 -4.63
CA ASN A 206 10.19 -14.88 -4.06
C ASN A 206 10.79 -13.61 -3.41
N ALA A 207 11.87 -13.78 -2.64
CA ALA A 207 12.50 -12.68 -1.91
C ALA A 207 12.96 -11.52 -2.79
N GLN A 208 13.41 -11.80 -4.02
CA GLN A 208 13.84 -10.76 -4.95
C GLN A 208 12.66 -9.90 -5.40
N ALA A 209 11.55 -10.53 -5.80
CA ALA A 209 10.35 -9.81 -6.21
C ALA A 209 9.70 -9.09 -5.02
N GLY A 210 9.63 -9.72 -3.85
CA GLY A 210 9.03 -9.11 -2.66
C GLY A 210 9.80 -7.88 -2.15
N ALA A 211 11.12 -7.83 -2.34
CA ALA A 211 11.91 -6.65 -2.03
C ALA A 211 11.63 -5.44 -2.95
N LEU A 212 10.87 -5.63 -4.03
CA LEU A 212 10.45 -4.57 -4.97
C LEU A 212 9.03 -4.06 -4.69
N ILE A 213 8.35 -4.62 -3.69
CA ILE A 213 7.00 -4.21 -3.27
C ILE A 213 7.13 -3.07 -2.26
N ASP A 214 6.46 -1.96 -2.53
CA ASP A 214 6.48 -0.78 -1.65
C ASP A 214 5.51 -0.93 -0.49
N HIS A 215 4.34 -1.53 -0.74
CA HIS A 215 3.35 -1.83 0.31
C HIS A 215 2.69 -3.19 0.09
N ALA A 216 2.64 -4.00 1.14
CA ALA A 216 1.88 -5.25 1.17
C ALA A 216 0.84 -5.22 2.29
N TYR A 217 -0.36 -5.72 2.02
CA TYR A 217 -1.49 -5.58 2.93
C TYR A 217 -1.96 -6.94 3.42
N ALA A 218 -2.12 -7.11 4.74
CA ALA A 218 -2.79 -8.28 5.30
C ALA A 218 -4.27 -8.32 4.86
N ASN A 219 -4.89 -9.50 4.95
CA ASN A 219 -6.35 -9.59 4.84
C ASN A 219 -7.05 -8.85 6.00
N PHE A 220 -8.35 -8.60 5.87
CA PHE A 220 -9.17 -7.86 6.82
C PHE A 220 -8.99 -8.30 8.28
N GLY A 221 -8.90 -7.30 9.15
CA GLY A 221 -8.62 -7.46 10.58
C GLY A 221 -7.20 -7.01 10.91
N TYR A 222 -6.61 -7.68 11.90
CA TYR A 222 -5.28 -7.39 12.41
C TYR A 222 -4.43 -8.67 12.36
N SER A 223 -3.33 -8.64 11.61
CA SER A 223 -2.40 -9.77 11.47
C SER A 223 -1.00 -9.27 11.15
N THR A 224 -0.04 -9.60 12.02
CA THR A 224 1.38 -9.27 11.83
C THR A 224 2.15 -10.30 10.99
N ASN A 225 1.46 -11.28 10.41
CA ASN A 225 2.08 -12.31 9.58
C ASN A 225 2.40 -11.78 8.17
N ILE A 226 3.69 -11.54 7.92
CA ILE A 226 4.23 -11.21 6.59
C ILE A 226 4.52 -12.52 5.85
N GLY A 227 3.62 -12.87 4.94
CA GLY A 227 3.69 -14.10 4.15
C GLY A 227 4.35 -13.95 2.78
N ILE A 228 4.69 -12.72 2.37
CA ILE A 228 5.43 -12.45 1.14
C ILE A 228 6.92 -12.41 1.46
N SER A 229 7.70 -13.32 0.85
CA SER A 229 9.15 -13.35 1.05
C SER A 229 9.79 -12.08 0.52
N GLY A 230 10.69 -11.46 1.29
CA GLY A 230 11.38 -10.22 0.90
C GLY A 230 10.69 -8.93 1.36
N VAL A 231 9.40 -8.99 1.73
CA VAL A 231 8.71 -7.84 2.34
C VAL A 231 9.13 -7.72 3.81
N THR A 232 9.41 -6.49 4.24
CA THR A 232 9.75 -6.14 5.62
C THR A 232 8.63 -5.36 6.29
N LYS A 233 8.65 -5.25 7.63
CA LYS A 233 7.55 -4.64 8.41
C LYS A 233 7.27 -3.18 8.03
N ASP A 234 8.31 -2.44 7.65
CA ASP A 234 8.26 -1.05 7.19
C ASP A 234 7.59 -0.88 5.83
N HIS A 235 7.25 -1.97 5.15
CA HIS A 235 6.48 -2.02 3.90
C HIS A 235 5.16 -2.80 4.08
N PHE A 236 4.78 -3.16 5.31
CA PHE A 236 3.63 -4.04 5.57
C PHE A 236 2.51 -3.32 6.32
N ALA A 237 1.26 -3.56 5.89
CA ALA A 237 0.05 -3.18 6.60
C ALA A 237 -0.58 -4.39 7.30
N PRO A 238 -0.36 -4.56 8.60
CA PRO A 238 -1.00 -5.61 9.37
C PRO A 238 -2.46 -5.31 9.73
N LEU A 239 -2.90 -4.05 9.60
CA LEU A 239 -4.27 -3.62 9.83
C LEU A 239 -4.96 -3.27 8.51
N SER A 240 -5.97 -4.05 8.16
CA SER A 240 -6.82 -3.84 6.98
C SER A 240 -8.29 -3.74 7.41
N ILE A 241 -8.94 -2.60 7.14
CA ILE A 241 -10.29 -2.30 7.64
C ILE A 241 -11.27 -2.11 6.48
N ASN A 242 -12.39 -2.82 6.51
CA ASN A 242 -13.48 -2.62 5.55
C ASN A 242 -14.36 -1.43 5.99
N LEU A 243 -14.31 -0.33 5.23
CA LEU A 243 -15.05 0.90 5.47
C LEU A 243 -16.55 0.80 5.14
N GLY A 244 -16.96 -0.22 4.36
CA GLY A 244 -18.37 -0.52 4.11
C GLY A 244 -19.07 -1.16 5.33
N SER A 245 -18.31 -1.65 6.31
CA SER A 245 -18.84 -2.22 7.55
C SER A 245 -17.86 -2.00 8.70
N ILE A 246 -17.82 -0.77 9.21
CA ILE A 246 -16.86 -0.35 10.25
C ILE A 246 -17.17 -1.05 11.57
N GLY A 247 -16.17 -1.78 12.08
CA GLY A 247 -16.19 -2.41 13.40
C GLY A 247 -15.90 -1.44 14.55
N SER A 248 -15.18 -1.91 15.56
CA SER A 248 -14.89 -1.11 16.76
C SER A 248 -13.82 -0.04 16.50
N VAL A 249 -14.26 1.22 16.38
CA VAL A 249 -13.39 2.39 16.15
C VAL A 249 -12.27 2.52 17.18
N THR A 250 -12.58 2.36 18.47
CA THR A 250 -11.57 2.45 19.55
C THR A 250 -10.49 1.39 19.41
N VAL A 251 -10.88 0.14 19.14
CA VAL A 251 -9.92 -0.97 18.97
C VAL A 251 -9.01 -0.72 17.76
N TYR A 252 -9.54 -0.17 16.68
CA TYR A 252 -8.71 0.17 15.52
C TYR A 252 -7.73 1.31 15.80
N GLY A 253 -8.11 2.29 16.64
CA GLY A 253 -7.19 3.31 17.14
C GLY A 253 -6.05 2.72 17.98
N ASP A 254 -6.37 1.80 18.90
CA ASP A 254 -5.36 1.10 19.72
C ASP A 254 -4.39 0.29 18.84
N TYR A 255 -4.91 -0.42 17.83
CA TYR A 255 -4.06 -1.11 16.86
C TYR A 255 -3.20 -0.15 16.06
N ALA A 256 -3.73 0.99 15.60
CA ALA A 256 -2.94 1.98 14.88
C ALA A 256 -1.74 2.47 15.72
N TYR A 257 -1.93 2.68 17.02
CA TYR A 257 -0.85 2.99 17.97
C TYR A 257 0.17 1.86 18.10
N GLU A 258 -0.27 0.62 18.32
CA GLU A 258 0.64 -0.54 18.44
C GLU A 258 1.51 -0.71 17.20
N LEU A 259 0.93 -0.54 16.02
CA LEU A 259 1.62 -0.69 14.73
C LEU A 259 2.63 0.43 14.49
N ALA A 260 2.23 1.65 14.83
CA ALA A 260 3.09 2.82 14.84
C ALA A 260 4.33 2.62 15.71
N GLU A 261 4.15 2.15 16.96
CA GLU A 261 5.24 1.89 17.91
C GLU A 261 6.11 0.70 17.47
N ALA A 262 5.50 -0.34 16.91
CA ALA A 262 6.22 -1.50 16.39
C ALA A 262 7.01 -1.21 15.10
N GLY A 263 6.77 -0.05 14.46
CA GLY A 263 7.44 0.40 13.26
C GLY A 263 6.96 -0.33 12.00
N TYR A 264 5.67 -0.60 11.90
CA TYR A 264 5.04 -1.01 10.64
C TYR A 264 4.86 0.18 9.71
N GLY A 265 4.96 -0.09 8.41
CA GLY A 265 4.97 0.94 7.38
C GLY A 265 3.61 1.43 6.95
N SER A 266 2.55 0.66 7.16
CA SER A 266 1.28 0.91 6.48
C SER A 266 0.04 0.49 7.27
N ILE A 267 -1.09 1.08 6.90
CA ILE A 267 -2.46 0.72 7.28
C ILE A 267 -3.28 0.76 5.98
N MET A 268 -4.15 -0.23 5.78
CA MET A 268 -5.02 -0.30 4.60
C MET A 268 -6.49 -0.17 5.00
N HIS A 269 -7.22 0.63 4.22
CA HIS A 269 -8.67 0.71 4.28
C HIS A 269 -9.25 0.25 2.95
N PHE A 270 -10.30 -0.55 2.99
CA PHE A 270 -10.98 -1.04 1.82
C PHE A 270 -12.41 -0.51 1.73
N ASN A 271 -12.89 -0.34 0.51
CA ASN A 271 -14.29 -0.03 0.22
C ASN A 271 -14.77 1.29 0.82
N LEU A 272 -14.04 2.38 0.55
CA LEU A 272 -14.53 3.72 0.90
C LEU A 272 -15.95 3.90 0.33
N ARG A 273 -16.90 4.27 1.19
CA ARG A 273 -18.27 4.64 0.83
C ARG A 273 -18.47 6.14 0.98
N THR A 274 -19.56 6.66 0.42
CA THR A 274 -19.98 8.03 0.73
C THR A 274 -20.32 8.12 2.22
N ARG A 275 -20.18 9.31 2.82
CA ARG A 275 -20.52 9.50 4.24
C ARG A 275 -21.99 9.21 4.55
N ASN A 276 -22.88 9.34 3.56
CA ASN A 276 -24.28 8.99 3.73
C ASN A 276 -24.52 7.47 3.85
N ASP A 277 -23.65 6.66 3.22
CA ASP A 277 -23.78 5.20 3.22
C ASP A 277 -23.03 4.57 4.41
N SER A 278 -21.78 4.99 4.65
CA SER A 278 -20.97 4.59 5.80
C SER A 278 -19.91 5.66 6.06
N ASP A 279 -20.05 6.45 7.13
CA ASP A 279 -19.16 7.58 7.45
C ASP A 279 -17.88 7.13 8.18
N PRO A 280 -16.69 7.17 7.55
CA PRO A 280 -15.45 6.75 8.19
C PRO A 280 -14.81 7.83 9.06
N LEU A 281 -15.40 9.03 9.19
CA LEU A 281 -14.74 10.16 9.84
C LEU A 281 -14.27 9.84 11.28
N ASN A 282 -15.10 9.17 12.06
CA ASN A 282 -14.73 8.79 13.43
C ASN A 282 -13.62 7.73 13.47
N LEU A 283 -13.62 6.80 12.51
CA LEU A 283 -12.54 5.84 12.36
C LEU A 283 -11.23 6.54 12.00
N PHE A 284 -11.25 7.44 11.01
CA PHE A 284 -10.05 8.14 10.58
C PHE A 284 -9.46 9.01 11.69
N LYS A 285 -10.30 9.62 12.54
CA LYS A 285 -9.84 10.30 13.77
C LYS A 285 -9.13 9.35 14.73
N ALA A 286 -9.70 8.18 14.99
CA ALA A 286 -9.09 7.19 15.90
C ALA A 286 -7.77 6.64 15.34
N ILE A 287 -7.71 6.37 14.03
CA ILE A 287 -6.47 5.94 13.37
C ILE A 287 -5.43 7.05 13.43
N ALA A 288 -5.80 8.30 13.15
CA ALA A 288 -4.86 9.42 13.15
C ALA A 288 -4.33 9.73 14.56
N ASP A 289 -5.17 9.64 15.58
CA ASP A 289 -4.79 9.79 16.98
C ASP A 289 -3.84 8.66 17.41
N GLY A 290 -4.22 7.40 17.15
CA GLY A 290 -3.37 6.26 17.49
C GLY A 290 -2.05 6.24 16.74
N ALA A 291 -2.09 6.45 15.41
CA ALA A 291 -0.90 6.36 14.57
C ALA A 291 0.02 7.57 14.72
N TRP A 292 -0.51 8.79 14.89
CA TRP A 292 0.28 10.02 14.76
C TRP A 292 0.04 11.05 15.88
N GLY A 293 -0.86 10.79 16.82
CA GLY A 293 -1.28 11.76 17.84
C GLY A 293 -2.16 12.89 17.31
N GLU A 294 -2.74 12.73 16.11
CA GLU A 294 -3.53 13.75 15.43
C GLU A 294 -5.03 13.54 15.64
N THR A 295 -5.64 14.34 16.52
CA THR A 295 -7.02 14.10 17.00
C THR A 295 -8.13 14.71 16.14
N ASN A 296 -7.80 15.56 15.16
CA ASN A 296 -8.79 16.40 14.47
C ASN A 296 -8.78 16.24 12.94
N VAL A 297 -8.98 15.01 12.47
CA VAL A 297 -9.32 14.77 11.06
C VAL A 297 -10.65 15.46 10.74
N THR A 298 -10.67 16.21 9.65
CA THR A 298 -11.87 16.88 9.12
C THR A 298 -12.26 16.29 7.77
N CYS A 299 -13.52 16.45 7.37
CA CYS A 299 -13.99 16.10 6.03
C CYS A 299 -14.79 17.26 5.44
N THR A 300 -14.43 17.67 4.23
CA THR A 300 -15.07 18.83 3.56
C THR A 300 -16.35 18.48 2.81
N ASN A 301 -16.42 17.27 2.23
CA ASN A 301 -17.61 16.79 1.51
C ASN A 301 -17.84 15.29 1.77
N GLY A 302 -17.03 14.40 1.16
CA GLY A 302 -17.14 12.95 1.32
C GLY A 302 -18.42 12.33 0.74
N ASN A 303 -19.18 13.08 -0.06
CA ASN A 303 -20.42 12.66 -0.71
C ASN A 303 -20.48 13.09 -2.19
N ARG A 304 -19.33 13.19 -2.86
CA ARG A 304 -19.27 13.47 -4.30
C ARG A 304 -19.97 12.33 -5.06
N PRO A 305 -20.90 12.64 -5.97
CA PRO A 305 -21.56 11.64 -6.78
C PRO A 305 -20.57 11.04 -7.79
N GLN A 306 -20.92 9.84 -8.26
CA GLN A 306 -20.35 9.27 -9.47
C GLN A 306 -21.01 9.98 -10.67
N ASP A 307 -20.25 10.85 -11.32
CA ASP A 307 -20.77 11.84 -12.27
C ASP A 307 -20.21 11.70 -13.69
N TRP A 308 -19.44 10.64 -13.96
CA TRP A 308 -19.01 10.28 -15.32
C TRP A 308 -19.97 9.30 -15.99
N THR A 309 -19.95 9.27 -17.32
CA THR A 309 -20.78 8.37 -18.13
C THR A 309 -20.14 6.99 -18.21
N PHE A 310 -20.89 5.91 -18.01
CA PHE A 310 -20.37 4.55 -18.17
C PHE A 310 -20.25 4.15 -19.65
N VAL A 311 -19.28 3.28 -19.93
CA VAL A 311 -19.04 2.72 -21.26
C VAL A 311 -19.39 1.25 -21.21
N SER A 312 -20.56 0.85 -21.70
CA SER A 312 -21.09 -0.52 -21.49
C SER A 312 -20.18 -1.66 -21.95
N SER A 313 -19.26 -1.40 -22.89
CA SER A 313 -18.28 -2.38 -23.37
C SER A 313 -17.02 -2.50 -22.52
N GLY A 314 -16.81 -1.58 -21.58
CA GLY A 314 -15.49 -1.32 -21.01
C GLY A 314 -14.48 -0.85 -22.07
N TYR A 315 -13.20 -0.92 -21.70
CA TYR A 315 -12.06 -0.63 -22.56
C TYR A 315 -10.92 -1.62 -22.32
N GLU A 316 -10.32 -2.14 -23.40
CA GLU A 316 -9.30 -3.18 -23.33
C GLU A 316 -7.96 -2.65 -23.85
N ILE A 317 -6.97 -2.58 -22.95
CA ILE A 317 -5.59 -2.23 -23.30
C ILE A 317 -4.82 -3.53 -23.58
N ASN A 318 -4.13 -3.55 -24.71
CA ASN A 318 -3.40 -4.72 -25.18
C ASN A 318 -2.13 -4.31 -25.94
N MET A 319 -1.31 -5.28 -26.34
CA MET A 319 -0.02 -5.01 -26.98
C MET A 319 -0.12 -4.20 -28.28
N ASP A 320 -1.24 -4.20 -29.00
CA ASP A 320 -1.39 -3.41 -30.24
C ASP A 320 -1.40 -1.90 -29.95
N GLU A 321 -1.74 -1.49 -28.72
CA GLU A 321 -1.72 -0.10 -28.27
C GLU A 321 -0.36 0.31 -27.67
N VAL A 322 0.43 -0.66 -27.18
CA VAL A 322 1.67 -0.43 -26.44
C VAL A 322 2.89 -0.31 -27.37
N GLU A 323 2.77 -0.74 -28.64
CA GLU A 323 3.84 -0.77 -29.65
C GLU A 323 4.03 0.54 -30.44
#